data_AF-A0A2S5Y9C8-F1
#
_entry.id   AF-A0A2S5Y9C8-F1
#
_cell.length_a   1.000
_cell.length_b   1.000
_cell.length_c   1.000
_cell.angle_alpha   90.00
_cell.angle_beta   90.00
_cell.angle_gamma   90.00
#
_symmetry.space_group_name_H-M   'P 1'
#
loop_
_entity.id
_entity.type
_entity.pdbx_description
1 polymer ?
#
loop_
_entity_poly.entity_id
_entity_poly.type
_entity_poly.pdbx_seq_one_letter_code
_entity_poly.pdbx_strand_id
1 'polypeptide(L)'
;MPRVERVENEFVSHRGAGRRRSFSVSGVLQVTLLSFRHNVAEQLIADLVGVHQATVSCAIADAETMLNVIDAEGQRDVPAAL
;
A
#
# COMPACT_ATOMS: atom_id res chain seq x y z
N MET A 1 -7.87 -19.52 -0.81
CA MET A 1 -6.57 -18.87 -0.53
C MET A 1 -6.71 -17.99 0.70
N PRO A 2 -5.74 -17.97 1.62
CA PRO A 2 -5.71 -17.03 2.74
C PRO A 2 -5.77 -15.57 2.27
N ARG A 3 -6.39 -14.70 3.08
CA ARG A 3 -6.71 -13.29 2.75
C ARG A 3 -5.49 -12.48 2.32
N VAL A 4 -4.34 -12.75 2.94
CA VAL A 4 -3.06 -12.09 2.65
C VAL A 4 -2.58 -12.42 1.24
N GLU A 5 -2.64 -13.69 0.83
CA GLU A 5 -2.22 -14.11 -0.52
C GLU A 5 -3.10 -13.47 -1.61
N ARG A 6 -4.39 -13.28 -1.34
CA ARG A 6 -5.31 -12.64 -2.29
C ARG A 6 -4.95 -11.17 -2.53
N VAL A 7 -4.65 -10.45 -1.45
CA VAL A 7 -4.20 -9.06 -1.48
C VAL A 7 -2.84 -8.94 -2.17
N GLU A 8 -1.89 -9.81 -1.83
CA GLU A 8 -0.58 -9.84 -2.48
C GLU A 8 -0.69 -10.12 -3.99
N ASN A 9 -1.57 -11.02 -4.40
CA ASN A 9 -1.74 -11.39 -5.80
C ASN A 9 -2.44 -10.30 -6.63
N GLU A 10 -3.44 -9.60 -6.07
CA GLU A 10 -4.04 -8.42 -6.71
C GLU A 10 -3.04 -7.27 -6.86
N PHE A 11 -2.14 -7.11 -5.88
CA PHE A 11 -1.08 -6.11 -5.89
C PHE A 11 0.00 -6.38 -6.94
N VAL A 12 0.40 -7.63 -7.09
CA VAL A 12 1.36 -8.06 -8.13
C VAL A 12 0.73 -7.94 -9.52
N SER A 13 -0.55 -8.27 -9.67
CA SER A 13 -1.26 -8.25 -10.95
C SER A 13 -1.48 -6.84 -11.52
N HIS A 14 -1.57 -5.81 -10.67
CA HIS A 14 -1.67 -4.41 -11.12
C HIS A 14 -0.34 -3.81 -11.60
N ARG A 15 0.80 -4.49 -11.39
CA ARG A 15 2.10 -4.04 -11.87
C ARG A 15 2.40 -4.57 -13.27
N GLY A 16 1.93 -3.82 -14.27
CA GLY A 16 2.29 -4.04 -15.67
C GLY A 16 3.79 -4.16 -15.90
N ALA A 17 4.16 -5.03 -16.84
CA ALA A 17 5.51 -5.41 -17.23
C ALA A 17 6.40 -4.21 -17.60
N GLY A 18 7.10 -3.66 -16.61
CA GLY A 18 8.13 -2.65 -16.77
C GLY A 18 8.90 -2.55 -15.47
N ARG A 19 10.18 -2.89 -15.49
CA ARG A 19 11.06 -2.98 -14.31
C ARG A 19 11.28 -1.62 -13.67
N ARG A 20 10.27 -1.10 -12.95
CA ARG A 20 10.42 -0.04 -11.95
C ARG A 20 10.82 -0.68 -10.63
N ARG A 21 11.82 -0.12 -9.94
CA ARG A 21 12.10 -0.47 -8.54
C ARG A 21 10.80 -0.26 -7.78
N SER A 22 10.17 -1.36 -7.39
CA SER A 22 8.81 -1.34 -6.89
C SER A 22 8.81 -2.03 -5.53
N PHE A 23 8.19 -1.39 -4.55
CA PHE A 23 8.15 -1.87 -3.18
C PHE A 23 7.42 -3.22 -3.09
N SER A 24 7.89 -4.16 -2.26
CA SER A 24 7.04 -5.29 -1.87
C SER A 24 5.82 -4.79 -1.09
N VAL A 25 4.76 -5.60 -0.95
CA VAL A 25 3.57 -5.23 -0.14
C VAL A 25 3.97 -4.82 1.28
N SER A 26 4.88 -5.58 1.91
CA SER A 26 5.45 -5.23 3.21
C SER A 26 6.20 -3.90 3.19
N GLY A 27 6.99 -3.63 2.15
CA GLY A 27 7.70 -2.35 1.98
C GLY A 27 6.75 -1.17 1.78
N VAL A 28 5.64 -1.38 1.06
CA VAL A 28 4.57 -0.38 0.90
C VAL A 28 3.95 -0.06 2.26
N LEU A 29 3.57 -1.06 3.04
CA LEU A 29 2.98 -0.85 4.37
C LEU A 29 3.95 -0.13 5.33
N GLN A 30 5.24 -0.47 5.30
CA GLN A 30 6.25 0.21 6.12
C GLN A 30 6.39 1.70 5.74
N VAL A 31 6.47 2.00 4.45
CA VAL A 31 6.55 3.39 3.95
C VAL A 31 5.28 4.17 4.31
N THR A 32 4.11 3.56 4.13
CA THR A 32 2.82 4.16 4.49
C THR A 32 2.73 4.42 5.99
N LEU A 33 3.20 3.52 6.86
CA LEU A 33 3.24 3.74 8.31
C LEU A 33 4.20 4.87 8.70
N LEU A 34 5.37 4.96 8.07
CA LEU A 34 6.30 6.08 8.31
C LEU A 34 5.64 7.42 7.96
N SER A 35 4.92 7.47 6.84
CA SER A 35 4.20 8.68 6.41
C SER A 35 3.04 9.02 7.36
N PHE A 36 2.06 8.12 7.54
CA PHE A 36 0.84 8.44 8.29
C PHE A 36 0.99 8.44 9.81
N ARG A 37 1.74 7.49 10.37
CA ARG A 37 1.84 7.34 11.82
C ARG A 37 2.93 8.20 12.44
N HIS A 38 4.04 8.35 11.72
CA HIS A 38 5.21 9.08 12.20
C HIS A 38 5.37 10.45 11.54
N ASN A 39 4.47 10.82 10.61
CA ASN A 39 4.47 12.10 9.90
C ASN A 39 5.83 12.41 9.25
N VAL A 40 6.52 11.36 8.79
CA VAL A 40 7.83 11.48 8.15
C VAL A 40 7.61 11.97 6.72
N ALA A 41 8.33 13.03 6.32
CA ALA A 41 8.26 13.56 4.97
C ALA A 41 8.67 12.50 3.94
N GLU A 42 7.94 12.41 2.83
CA GLU A 42 8.18 11.42 1.78
C GLU A 42 9.61 11.47 1.22
N GLN A 43 10.20 12.68 1.13
CA GLN A 43 11.58 12.86 0.69
C GLN A 43 12.57 12.17 1.64
N LEU A 44 12.37 12.28 2.96
CA LEU A 44 13.23 11.63 3.94
C LEU A 44 13.09 10.10 3.92
N ILE A 45 11.88 9.60 3.66
CA ILE A 45 11.64 8.17 3.44
C ILE A 45 12.35 7.70 2.16
N ALA A 46 12.29 8.48 1.10
CA ALA A 46 12.93 8.18 -0.17
C ALA A 46 14.45 8.09 -0.03
N ASP A 47 15.04 9.02 0.71
CA ASP A 47 16.47 9.03 1.03
C ASP A 47 16.87 7.81 1.88
N LEU A 48 16.04 7.43 2.86
CA LEU A 48 16.27 6.27 3.74
C LEU A 48 16.24 4.93 2.97
N VAL A 49 15.36 4.80 1.98
CA VAL A 49 15.17 3.56 1.21
C VAL A 49 15.99 3.56 -0.09
N GLY A 50 16.59 4.69 -0.48
CA GLY A 50 17.39 4.81 -1.69
C GLY A 50 16.57 4.77 -2.98
N VAL A 51 15.40 5.42 -2.97
CA VAL A 51 14.49 5.53 -4.13
C VAL A 51 14.16 6.99 -4.43
N HIS A 52 13.50 7.26 -5.56
CA HIS A 52 12.96 8.60 -5.83
C HIS A 52 11.69 8.84 -5.00
N GLN A 53 11.49 10.07 -4.53
CA GLN A 53 10.30 10.46 -3.77
C GLN A 53 8.98 10.12 -4.48
N ALA A 54 8.90 10.28 -5.80
CA ALA A 54 7.73 9.85 -6.59
C ALA A 54 7.41 8.35 -6.44
N THR A 55 8.40 7.50 -6.19
CA THR A 55 8.19 6.06 -5.93
C THR A 55 7.54 5.83 -4.57
N VAL A 56 7.88 6.66 -3.58
CA VAL A 56 7.26 6.68 -2.25
C VAL A 56 5.82 7.17 -2.36
N SER A 57 5.56 8.28 -3.04
CA SER A 57 4.20 8.80 -3.23
C SER A 57 3.29 7.77 -3.92
N CYS A 58 3.78 7.11 -4.99
CA CYS A 58 3.02 6.04 -5.65
C CYS A 58 2.73 4.87 -4.70
N ALA A 59 3.71 4.44 -3.90
CA ALA A 59 3.50 3.36 -2.93
C ALA A 59 2.43 3.71 -1.88
N ILE A 60 2.43 4.95 -1.39
CA ILE A 60 1.44 5.43 -0.43
C ILE A 60 0.03 5.43 -1.07
N ALA A 61 -0.11 5.95 -2.29
CA ALA A 61 -1.39 5.96 -3.00
C ALA A 61 -1.93 4.54 -3.29
N ASP A 62 -1.04 3.61 -3.67
CA ASP A 62 -1.38 2.20 -3.84
C ASP A 62 -1.90 1.59 -2.53
N ALA A 63 -1.26 1.93 -1.39
CA ALA A 63 -1.67 1.45 -0.07
C ALA A 63 -3.05 1.99 0.36
N GLU A 64 -3.30 3.28 0.16
CA GLU A 64 -4.62 3.89 0.43
C GLU A 64 -5.73 3.20 -0.36
N THR A 65 -5.49 2.94 -1.64
CA THR A 65 -6.44 2.23 -2.49
C THR A 65 -6.73 0.83 -1.95
N MET A 66 -5.69 0.11 -1.51
CA MET A 66 -5.82 -1.22 -0.93
C MET A 66 -6.61 -1.21 0.38
N LEU A 67 -6.33 -0.25 1.27
CA LEU A 67 -7.02 -0.10 2.54
C LEU A 67 -8.49 0.24 2.33
N ASN A 68 -8.81 1.09 1.36
CA ASN A 68 -10.20 1.40 0.98
C ASN A 68 -10.97 0.17 0.51
N VAL A 69 -10.32 -0.78 -0.20
CA VAL A 69 -10.96 -2.05 -0.59
C VAL A 69 -11.25 -2.91 0.65
N ILE A 70 -10.31 -3.00 1.58
CA ILE A 70 -10.48 -3.75 2.83
C ILE A 70 -11.61 -3.16 3.67
N ASP A 71 -11.69 -1.84 3.78
CA ASP A 71 -12.76 -1.14 4.49
C ASP A 71 -14.12 -1.36 3.81
N ALA A 72 -14.18 -1.25 2.48
CA ALA A 72 -15.41 -1.50 1.72
C ALA A 72 -15.89 -2.95 1.83
N GLU A 73 -14.99 -3.93 1.91
CA GLU A 73 -15.33 -5.33 2.17
C GLU A 73 -15.76 -5.53 3.64
N GLY A 74 -15.05 -4.94 4.60
CA GLY A 74 -15.41 -5.01 6.03
C GLY A 74 -16.78 -4.41 6.33
N GLN A 75 -17.14 -3.31 5.65
CA GLN A 75 -18.46 -2.67 5.77
C GLN A 75 -19.60 -3.58 5.28
N ARG A 76 -19.35 -4.50 4.33
CA ARG A 76 -20.37 -5.44 3.82
C ARG A 76 -20.65 -6.59 4.78
N ASP A 77 -19.70 -6.92 5.65
CA ASP A 77 -19.82 -7.98 6.65
C ASP A 77 -20.42 -7.49 7.97
N VAL A 78 -20.63 -6.17 8.14
CA VAL A 78 -21.39 -5.63 9.26
C VAL A 78 -22.88 -5.67 8.88
N PRO A 79 -23.71 -6.53 9.51
CA PRO A 79 -25.15 -6.46 9.29
C PRO A 79 -25.60 -5.06 9.71
N ALA A 80 -26.31 -4.37 8.81
CA ALA A 80 -26.95 -3.10 9.14
C ALA A 80 -27.74 -3.30 10.44
N ALA A 81 -27.29 -2.65 11.51
CA ALA A 81 -28.01 -2.66 12.76
C ALA A 81 -29.36 -1.98 12.51
N LEU A 82 -30.43 -2.77 12.65
CA LEU A 82 -31.83 -2.33 12.60
C LEU A 82 -32.15 -1.36 13.74
#